data_AF-A0AAV7NH89-F1
#
_entry.id   AF-A0AAV7NH89-F1
#
_cell.length_a   1.000
_cell.length_b   1.000
_cell.length_c   1.000
_cell.angle_alpha   90.00
_cell.angle_beta   90.00
_cell.angle_gamma   90.00
#
_symmetry.space_group_name_H-M   'P 1'
#
loop_
_entity.id
_entity.type
_entity.pdbx_description
1 polymer ?
#
loop_
_entity_poly.entity_id
_entity_poly.type
_entity_poly.pdbx_seq_one_letter_code
_entity_poly.pdbx_strand_id
1 'polypeptide(L)'
;MDDVSVFCVDGRSIKELEKTSIEFGKVSGAKINRAKSETLLLGHWTPTRDPLPFPIEQDFLKILGVWFGRKGVAEKSWEERLVKTKQKLGLWSLRNLTVEGKSLVLLNETLPVLQNRLVVGKKETSTLGSWKMIHSLLHDYAAVDGSDDDSDDET
;
A
#
# COMPACT_ATOMS: atom_id res chain seq x y z
N MET A 1 -16.99 12.25 -5.26
CA MET A 1 -16.10 11.07 -5.26
C MET A 1 -16.43 10.29 -6.51
N ASP A 2 -15.40 9.97 -7.30
CA ASP A 2 -15.48 9.37 -8.64
C ASP A 2 -15.08 7.88 -8.66
N ASP A 3 -14.34 7.42 -7.65
CA ASP A 3 -14.00 6.02 -7.47
C ASP A 3 -15.20 5.19 -6.99
N VAL A 4 -15.56 4.18 -7.78
CA VAL A 4 -16.61 3.21 -7.44
C VAL A 4 -16.06 1.81 -7.60
N SER A 5 -16.21 0.98 -6.56
CA SER A 5 -15.86 -0.45 -6.60
C SER A 5 -17.11 -1.28 -6.31
N VAL A 6 -17.39 -2.26 -7.17
CA VAL A 6 -18.59 -3.09 -7.09
C VAL A 6 -18.16 -4.56 -7.04
N PHE A 7 -18.73 -5.33 -6.12
CA PHE A 7 -18.57 -6.77 -6.08
C PHE A 7 -19.64 -7.44 -6.95
N CYS A 8 -19.22 -8.24 -7.92
CA CYS A 8 -20.11 -8.94 -8.84
C CYS A 8 -20.03 -10.45 -8.60
N VAL A 9 -21.18 -11.13 -8.72
CA VAL A 9 -21.30 -12.58 -8.47
C VAL A 9 -20.91 -13.41 -9.69
N ASP A 10 -21.16 -12.91 -10.90
CA ASP A 10 -20.84 -13.58 -12.16
C ASP A 10 -20.54 -12.58 -13.29
N GLY A 11 -20.05 -13.07 -14.43
CA GLY A 11 -19.77 -12.24 -15.60
C GLY A 11 -21.00 -11.54 -16.19
N ARG A 12 -22.21 -12.07 -15.99
CA ARG A 12 -23.46 -11.42 -16.42
C ARG A 12 -23.73 -10.16 -15.61
N SER A 13 -23.51 -10.22 -14.31
CA SER A 13 -23.63 -9.09 -13.39
C SER A 13 -22.70 -7.94 -13.79
N ILE A 14 -21.50 -8.26 -14.27
CA ILE A 14 -20.53 -7.27 -14.76
C ILE A 14 -21.03 -6.60 -16.06
N LYS A 15 -21.59 -7.39 -16.99
CA LYS A 15 -22.18 -6.85 -18.24
C LYS A 15 -23.40 -5.95 -17.97
N GLU A 16 -24.26 -6.33 -17.04
CA GLU A 16 -25.40 -5.49 -16.63
C GLU A 16 -24.94 -4.22 -15.91
N LEU A 17 -23.88 -4.29 -15.09
CA LEU A 17 -23.27 -3.12 -14.46
C LEU A 17 -22.76 -2.13 -15.51
N GLU A 18 -22.07 -2.61 -16.54
CA GLU A 18 -21.60 -1.78 -17.65
C GLU A 18 -22.78 -1.09 -18.36
N LYS A 19 -23.81 -1.87 -18.72
CA LYS A 19 -25.01 -1.35 -19.39
C LYS A 19 -25.69 -0.26 -18.56
N THR A 20 -25.93 -0.56 -17.28
CA THR A 20 -26.56 0.38 -16.34
C THR A 20 -25.72 1.65 -16.18
N SER A 21 -24.41 1.52 -16.14
CA SER A 21 -23.50 2.67 -16.04
C SER A 21 -23.51 3.54 -17.30
N ILE A 22 -23.64 2.94 -18.49
CA ILE A 22 -23.81 3.67 -19.75
C ILE A 22 -25.15 4.42 -19.77
N GLU A 23 -26.23 3.78 -19.35
CA GLU A 23 -27.56 4.40 -19.26
C GLU A 23 -27.58 5.55 -18.25
N PHE A 24 -26.99 5.34 -17.07
CA PHE A 24 -26.78 6.38 -16.08
C PHE A 24 -25.94 7.54 -16.64
N GLY A 25 -24.92 7.24 -17.43
CA GLY A 25 -24.07 8.24 -18.09
C GLY A 25 -24.81 9.12 -19.10
N LYS A 26 -25.85 8.59 -19.77
CA LYS A 26 -26.68 9.39 -20.69
C LYS A 26 -27.49 10.47 -19.97
N VAL A 27 -27.93 10.21 -18.74
CA VAL A 27 -28.74 11.14 -17.95
C VAL A 27 -27.86 12.10 -17.13
N SER A 28 -26.81 11.56 -16.50
CA SER A 28 -25.91 12.34 -15.62
C SER A 28 -24.81 13.10 -16.37
N GLY A 29 -24.50 12.70 -17.61
CA GLY A 29 -23.32 13.16 -18.34
C GLY A 29 -22.00 12.49 -17.90
N ALA A 30 -22.02 11.62 -16.89
CA ALA A 30 -20.85 10.90 -16.41
C ALA A 30 -20.40 9.83 -17.41
N LYS A 31 -19.08 9.60 -17.51
CA LYS A 31 -18.50 8.58 -18.39
C LYS A 31 -17.55 7.69 -17.60
N ILE A 32 -17.68 6.38 -17.80
CA ILE A 32 -16.73 5.40 -17.25
C ILE A 32 -15.37 5.61 -17.92
N ASN A 33 -14.32 5.72 -17.11
CA ASN A 33 -12.96 5.74 -17.60
C ASN A 33 -12.42 4.31 -17.77
N ARG A 34 -12.65 3.72 -18.95
CA ARG A 34 -12.22 2.35 -19.26
C ARG A 34 -10.72 2.09 -19.15
N ALA A 35 -9.89 3.14 -19.28
CA ALA A 35 -8.45 3.01 -19.11
C ALA A 35 -8.02 2.88 -17.65
N LYS A 36 -8.91 3.22 -16.70
CA LYS A 36 -8.67 3.10 -15.25
C LYS A 36 -9.56 2.05 -14.57
N SER A 37 -10.60 1.56 -15.26
CA SER A 37 -11.52 0.56 -14.71
C SER A 37 -10.98 -0.84 -14.95
N GLU A 38 -10.75 -1.57 -13.87
CA GLU A 38 -10.16 -2.91 -13.86
C GLU A 38 -11.06 -3.88 -13.10
N THR A 39 -10.89 -5.18 -13.36
CA THR A 39 -11.61 -6.26 -12.66
C THR A 39 -10.63 -7.23 -12.03
N LEU A 40 -10.84 -7.55 -10.75
CA LEU A 40 -10.09 -8.58 -10.04
C LEU A 40 -10.96 -9.81 -9.82
N LEU A 41 -10.49 -10.97 -10.27
CA LEU A 41 -11.18 -12.24 -10.02
C LEU A 41 -10.81 -12.79 -8.64
N LEU A 42 -11.79 -12.83 -7.74
CA LEU A 42 -11.62 -13.34 -6.38
C LEU A 42 -12.04 -14.81 -6.28
N GLY A 43 -11.28 -15.62 -5.51
CA GLY A 43 -11.58 -17.03 -5.28
C GLY A 43 -11.29 -17.94 -6.49
N HIS A 44 -12.07 -19.02 -6.60
CA HIS A 44 -11.94 -20.05 -7.65
C HIS A 44 -12.79 -19.74 -8.88
N TRP A 45 -12.69 -18.51 -9.39
CA TRP A 45 -13.28 -18.17 -10.67
C TRP A 45 -12.46 -18.78 -11.80
N THR A 46 -13.14 -19.50 -12.69
CA THR A 46 -12.57 -19.88 -13.97
C THR A 46 -12.68 -18.68 -14.92
N PRO A 47 -11.64 -18.37 -15.71
CA PRO A 47 -11.75 -17.35 -16.74
C PRO A 47 -12.95 -17.71 -17.62
N THR A 48 -13.93 -16.81 -17.65
CA THR A 48 -15.16 -17.02 -18.40
C THR A 48 -14.80 -17.15 -19.87
N ARG A 49 -15.46 -18.05 -20.62
CA ARG A 49 -15.28 -18.14 -22.09
C ARG A 49 -15.62 -16.83 -22.80
N ASP A 50 -16.50 -16.04 -22.18
CA ASP A 50 -16.89 -14.73 -22.67
C ASP A 50 -15.90 -13.65 -22.20
N PRO A 51 -15.53 -12.71 -23.09
CA PRO A 51 -14.76 -11.54 -22.69
C PRO A 51 -15.56 -10.68 -21.70
N LEU A 52 -14.88 -10.28 -20.62
CA LEU A 52 -15.40 -9.27 -19.68
C LEU A 52 -15.20 -7.86 -20.26
N PRO A 53 -16.06 -6.89 -19.91
CA PRO A 53 -16.02 -5.54 -20.47
C PRO A 53 -14.87 -4.67 -19.96
N PHE A 54 -14.17 -5.12 -18.91
CA PHE A 54 -13.02 -4.44 -18.31
C PHE A 54 -11.83 -5.40 -18.27
N PRO A 55 -10.58 -4.89 -18.37
CA PRO A 55 -9.37 -5.68 -18.21
C PRO A 55 -9.36 -6.45 -16.89
N ILE A 56 -8.81 -7.67 -16.91
CA ILE A 56 -8.70 -8.52 -15.74
C ILE A 56 -7.30 -8.39 -15.17
N GLU A 57 -7.20 -7.87 -13.95
CA GLU A 57 -5.98 -7.89 -13.15
C GLU A 57 -5.79 -9.28 -12.53
N GLN A 58 -4.59 -9.84 -12.69
CA GLN A 58 -4.32 -11.23 -12.34
C GLN A 58 -4.05 -11.44 -10.86
N ASP A 59 -3.32 -10.50 -10.25
CA ASP A 59 -2.74 -10.72 -8.92
C ASP A 59 -3.30 -9.78 -7.86
N PHE A 60 -3.35 -8.48 -8.15
CA PHE A 60 -3.67 -7.45 -7.17
C PHE A 60 -4.41 -6.27 -7.76
N LEU A 61 -5.37 -5.73 -7.02
CA LEU A 61 -6.05 -4.46 -7.29
C LEU A 61 -5.91 -3.56 -6.07
N LYS A 62 -5.73 -2.26 -6.29
CA LYS A 62 -5.62 -1.28 -5.20
C LYS A 62 -6.90 -0.45 -5.11
N ILE A 63 -7.61 -0.57 -3.99
CA ILE A 63 -8.85 0.17 -3.73
C ILE A 63 -8.61 1.08 -2.52
N LEU A 64 -8.76 2.40 -2.71
CA LEU A 64 -8.60 3.41 -1.66
C LEU A 64 -7.29 3.28 -0.86
N GLY A 65 -6.19 2.93 -1.54
CA GLY A 65 -4.87 2.78 -0.91
C GLY A 65 -4.60 1.42 -0.25
N VAL A 66 -5.57 0.49 -0.29
CA VAL A 66 -5.44 -0.87 0.23
C VAL A 66 -5.38 -1.87 -0.92
N TRP A 67 -4.44 -2.82 -0.87
CA TRP A 67 -4.39 -3.88 -1.87
C TRP A 67 -5.39 -4.98 -1.56
N PHE A 68 -5.97 -5.53 -2.62
CA PHE A 68 -6.83 -6.70 -2.67
C PHE A 68 -6.25 -7.66 -3.70
N GLY A 69 -6.44 -8.96 -3.53
CA GLY A 69 -5.79 -9.95 -4.39
C GLY A 69 -5.92 -11.38 -3.86
N ARG A 70 -5.31 -12.34 -4.57
CA ARG A 70 -5.37 -13.76 -4.21
C ARG A 70 -4.42 -14.15 -3.07
N LYS A 71 -3.11 -14.00 -3.27
CA LYS A 71 -2.06 -14.37 -2.30
C LYS A 71 -1.02 -13.26 -2.23
N GLY A 72 -0.36 -13.10 -1.09
CA GLY A 72 0.71 -12.09 -0.91
C GLY A 72 0.20 -10.64 -0.74
N VAL A 73 -1.12 -10.42 -0.62
CA VAL A 73 -1.71 -9.08 -0.49
C VAL A 73 -1.21 -8.35 0.76
N ALA A 74 -1.11 -9.10 1.86
CA ALA A 74 -0.60 -8.61 3.13
C ALA A 74 0.87 -8.17 3.00
N GLU A 75 1.70 -8.98 2.36
CA GLU A 75 3.12 -8.73 2.13
C GLU A 75 3.32 -7.52 1.21
N LYS A 76 2.62 -7.47 0.08
CA LYS A 76 2.66 -6.31 -0.84
C LYS A 76 2.21 -5.01 -0.16
N SER A 77 1.12 -5.06 0.59
CA SER A 77 0.62 -3.91 1.36
C SER A 77 1.60 -3.46 2.43
N TRP A 78 2.30 -4.42 3.04
CA TRP A 78 3.31 -4.17 4.05
C TRP A 78 4.56 -3.53 3.45
N GLU A 79 5.09 -4.11 2.37
CA GLU A 79 6.28 -3.61 1.68
C GLU A 79 6.10 -2.19 1.16
N GLU A 80 4.96 -1.87 0.55
CA GLU A 80 4.70 -0.50 0.07
C GLU A 80 4.70 0.51 1.22
N ARG A 81 4.08 0.16 2.36
CA ARG A 81 4.07 1.02 3.55
C ARG A 81 5.46 1.17 4.14
N LEU A 82 6.25 0.10 4.18
CA LEU A 82 7.62 0.14 4.66
C LEU A 82 8.48 1.06 3.81
N VAL A 83 8.40 0.95 2.47
CA VAL A 83 9.14 1.83 1.54
C VAL A 83 8.77 3.29 1.76
N LYS A 84 7.48 3.61 1.85
CA LYS A 84 7.01 4.99 2.13
C LYS A 84 7.51 5.51 3.47
N THR A 85 7.54 4.65 4.49
CA THR A 85 8.03 5.03 5.82
C THR A 85 9.53 5.31 5.78
N LYS A 86 10.32 4.45 5.12
CA LYS A 86 11.76 4.69 4.92
C LYS A 86 12.02 6.00 4.18
N GLN A 87 11.25 6.30 3.12
CA GLN A 87 11.36 7.56 2.39
C GLN A 87 11.08 8.76 3.29
N LYS A 88 10.01 8.71 4.09
CA LYS A 88 9.70 9.79 5.05
C LYS A 88 10.80 9.95 6.09
N LEU A 89 11.30 8.86 6.67
CA LEU A 89 12.40 8.91 7.63
C LEU A 89 13.66 9.50 7.01
N GLY A 90 13.99 9.15 5.76
CA GLY A 90 15.08 9.77 5.01
C GLY A 90 14.88 11.27 4.77
N LEU A 91 13.64 11.73 4.56
CA LEU A 91 13.35 13.18 4.49
C LEU A 91 13.49 13.86 5.86
N TRP A 92 13.18 13.16 6.95
CA TRP A 92 13.34 13.69 8.30
C TRP A 92 14.80 13.70 8.76
N SER A 93 15.65 12.77 8.30
CA SER A 93 17.08 12.76 8.63
C SER A 93 17.84 13.93 8.00
N LEU A 94 17.33 14.52 6.92
CA LEU A 94 17.89 15.76 6.34
C LEU A 94 17.70 16.99 7.23
N ARG A 95 16.95 16.88 8.33
CA ARG A 95 16.72 18.00 9.26
C ARG A 95 17.56 17.81 10.50
N ASN A 96 18.17 18.89 10.97
CA ASN A 96 18.95 18.88 12.19
C ASN A 96 18.03 18.90 13.43
N LEU A 97 17.50 17.72 13.78
CA LEU A 97 16.56 17.52 14.89
C LEU A 97 17.30 17.19 16.19
N THR A 98 16.76 17.65 17.32
CA THR A 98 17.20 17.21 18.64
C THR A 98 16.93 15.72 18.84
N VAL A 99 17.60 15.08 19.81
CA VAL A 99 17.38 13.67 20.17
C VAL A 99 15.91 13.39 20.52
N GLU A 100 15.25 14.33 21.21
CA GLU A 100 13.82 14.27 21.51
C GLU A 100 12.97 14.34 20.23
N GLY A 101 13.29 15.26 19.32
CA GLY A 101 12.62 15.38 18.02
C GLY A 101 12.77 14.13 17.16
N LYS A 102 13.97 13.54 17.11
CA LYS A 102 14.26 12.27 16.41
C LYS A 102 13.39 11.13 16.96
N SER A 103 13.27 11.05 18.29
CA SER A 103 12.45 10.04 18.96
C SER A 103 10.96 10.19 18.64
N LEU A 104 10.43 11.43 18.61
CA LEU A 104 9.04 11.70 18.24
C LEU A 104 8.74 11.37 16.78
N VAL A 105 9.67 11.68 15.86
CA VAL A 105 9.52 11.32 14.44
C VAL A 105 9.48 9.81 14.26
N LEU A 106 10.41 9.09 14.89
CA LEU A 106 10.44 7.63 14.83
C LEU A 106 9.15 7.04 15.38
N LEU A 107 8.70 7.49 16.55
CA LEU A 107 7.46 7.00 17.14
C LEU A 107 6.26 7.25 16.23
N ASN A 108 6.10 8.47 15.71
CA ASN A 108 4.93 8.83 14.90
C ASN A 108 4.90 8.17 13.53
N GLU A 109 6.04 7.99 12.86
CA GLU A 109 6.08 7.42 11.51
C GLU A 109 6.13 5.88 11.52
N THR A 110 6.80 5.26 12.50
CA THR A 110 6.98 3.80 12.53
C THR A 110 5.89 3.05 13.29
N LEU A 111 5.30 3.65 14.33
CA LEU A 111 4.30 2.98 15.16
C LEU A 111 3.03 2.61 14.39
N PRO A 112 2.41 3.49 13.57
CA PRO A 112 1.19 3.15 12.83
C PRO A 112 1.41 1.99 11.86
N VAL A 113 2.62 1.90 11.31
CA VAL A 113 3.03 0.86 10.37
C VAL A 113 3.12 -0.48 11.10
N LEU A 114 3.80 -0.54 12.25
CA LEU A 114 3.89 -1.73 13.08
C LEU A 114 2.54 -2.22 13.59
N GLN A 115 1.68 -1.31 14.05
CA GLN A 115 0.32 -1.64 14.50
C GLN A 115 -0.50 -2.28 13.38
N ASN A 116 -0.44 -1.73 12.17
CA ASN A 116 -1.16 -2.27 11.02
C ASN A 116 -0.68 -3.68 10.63
N ARG A 117 0.61 -3.97 10.77
CA ARG A 117 1.16 -5.33 10.53
C ARG A 117 0.58 -6.38 11.47
N LEU A 118 0.35 -6.01 12.73
CA LEU A 118 -0.29 -6.91 13.71
C LEU A 118 -1.75 -7.21 13.34
N VAL A 119 -2.46 -6.23 12.79
CA VAL A 119 -3.86 -6.35 12.37
C VAL A 119 -4.03 -7.19 11.08
N VAL A 120 -3.14 -7.03 10.10
CA VAL A 120 -3.23 -7.72 8.79
C VAL A 120 -2.83 -9.20 8.85
N GLY A 121 -2.22 -9.64 9.95
CA GLY A 121 -2.13 -11.05 10.30
C GLY A 121 -0.87 -11.78 9.81
N LYS A 122 0.03 -12.02 10.78
CA LYS A 122 0.49 -13.38 11.10
C LYS A 122 0.23 -13.58 12.59
N LYS A 123 -0.56 -14.60 12.96
CA LYS A 123 -0.63 -15.09 14.35
C LYS A 123 0.72 -15.63 14.85
N GLU A 124 1.67 -15.86 13.95
CA GLU A 124 3.03 -16.28 14.25
C GLU A 124 4.03 -15.45 13.44
N THR A 125 4.44 -14.32 14.01
CA THR A 125 5.84 -13.93 13.92
C THR A 125 6.29 -13.65 15.33
N SER A 126 7.21 -14.47 15.81
CA SER A 126 7.96 -14.25 17.05
C SER A 126 8.24 -12.74 17.18
N THR A 127 7.90 -12.17 18.33
CA THR A 127 8.18 -10.78 18.71
C THR A 127 9.59 -10.33 18.29
N LEU A 128 10.53 -11.27 18.26
CA LEU A 128 11.91 -11.12 17.80
C LEU A 128 12.06 -10.56 16.36
N GLY A 129 11.16 -10.88 15.43
CA GLY A 129 11.20 -10.39 14.05
C GLY A 129 10.85 -8.90 13.94
N SER A 130 9.86 -8.46 14.71
CA SER A 130 9.51 -7.03 14.82
C SER A 130 10.61 -6.24 15.52
N TRP A 131 11.22 -6.79 16.58
CA TRP A 131 12.34 -6.15 17.29
C TRP A 131 13.59 -6.00 16.43
N LYS A 132 13.99 -7.03 15.68
CA LYS A 132 15.11 -6.95 14.72
C LYS A 132 14.89 -5.88 13.66
N MET A 133 13.64 -5.69 13.24
CA MET A 133 13.28 -4.70 12.25
C MET A 133 13.30 -3.26 12.79
N ILE A 134 12.78 -3.05 14.00
CA ILE A 134 12.90 -1.77 14.71
C ILE A 134 14.39 -1.43 14.87
N HIS A 135 15.19 -2.41 15.29
CA HIS A 135 16.63 -2.22 15.47
C HIS A 135 17.35 -1.88 14.16
N SER A 136 16.99 -2.51 13.04
CA SER A 136 17.52 -2.17 11.71
C SER A 136 17.10 -0.76 11.26
N LEU A 137 15.84 -0.37 11.46
CA LEU A 137 15.38 0.98 11.11
C LEU A 137 16.06 2.06 11.96
N LEU A 138 16.28 1.78 13.25
CA LEU A 138 17.04 2.67 14.15
C LEU A 138 18.49 2.78 13.73
N HIS A 139 19.13 1.66 13.38
CA HIS A 139 20.50 1.65 12.88
C HIS A 139 20.64 2.41 11.56
N ASP A 140 19.74 2.19 10.59
CA ASP A 140 19.73 2.90 9.31
C ASP A 140 19.49 4.41 9.50
N TYR A 141 18.64 4.80 10.45
CA TYR A 141 18.38 6.21 10.76
C TYR A 141 19.55 6.89 11.46
N ALA A 142 20.25 6.18 12.36
CA ALA A 142 21.45 6.68 13.03
C ALA A 142 22.68 6.74 12.11
N ALA A 143 22.79 5.81 11.14
CA ALA A 143 23.92 5.77 10.20
C ALA A 143 23.93 6.92 9.18
N VAL A 144 22.77 7.52 8.88
CA VAL A 144 22.67 8.72 8.02
C VAL A 144 23.22 9.97 8.73
N ASP A 145 23.35 9.94 10.05
CA ASP A 145 23.83 11.04 10.89
C ASP A 145 25.35 10.99 11.14
N GLY A 146 26.01 9.90 10.72
CA GLY A 146 27.42 9.62 11.03
C GLY A 146 28.42 9.91 9.91
N SER A 147 28.03 10.65 8.86
CA SER A 147 28.90 10.92 7.71
C SER A 147 29.52 12.32 7.66
N ASP A 148 29.31 13.17 8.68
CA ASP A 148 29.76 14.58 8.67
C ASP A 148 30.60 14.98 9.91
N ASP A 149 31.39 14.07 10.50
CA ASP A 149 32.27 14.41 11.63
C ASP A 149 33.64 13.70 11.58
N ASP A 150 34.31 13.73 10.42
CA ASP A 150 35.74 13.44 10.33
C ASP A 150 36.40 14.35 9.27
N SER A 151 36.68 15.59 9.64
CA SER A 151 37.77 16.37 9.04
C SER A 151 38.27 17.43 10.02
N ASP A 152 39.45 17.13 10.58
CA ASP A 152 40.58 18.03 10.77
C ASP A 152 40.40 19.30 11.60
N ASP A 153 40.98 19.30 12.80
CA ASP A 153 42.15 20.17 13.02
C ASP A 153 42.97 19.71 14.24
N GLU A 154 44.03 18.96 13.94
CA GLU A 154 45.28 18.95 14.70
C GLU A 154 46.04 20.23 14.31
N THR A 155 46.22 21.19 15.23
CA THR A 155 47.48 21.92 15.49
C THR A 155 47.36 22.93 16.62
#